data_AF-A0AAD7E0P0-F1
#
_entry.id   AF-A0AAD7E0P0-F1
#
_cell.length_a   1.000
_cell.length_b   1.000
_cell.length_c   1.000
_cell.angle_alpha   90.00
_cell.angle_beta   90.00
_cell.angle_gamma   90.00
#
_symmetry.space_group_name_H-M   'P 1'
#
loop_
_entity.id
_entity.type
_entity.pdbx_description
1 polymer ?
#
loop_
_entity_poly.entity_id
_entity_poly.type
_entity_poly.pdbx_seq_one_letter_code
_entity_poly.pdbx_strand_id
1 'polypeptide(L)'
;MFSITTKLKSTYAQITLNRVTVAFFFFSFIHCFSQGILQSFLFSIDSQFAGLVRDIVHAAEIPPNNITFLEGSSHRYTLSMCNNIPHGQSLYPCTVIFQSGVDDVRTGSEIADFAASESDSVFQDFSQGFAITTYHDADGNASGVKFQSSTADPVLLSKQCTQILVYPQQVLENSVREDMTFIFLQFWLFGVSVFAVAQSSVPHLLTALGTRVLITTWSTYITSFRGHNQETIFQQLVSAPGTPCGVELFPTFFGMRQAYDIADLVLSRFSSNPLYNAESFKHVGPPEHINRIYKFFMAVQACLQMEVFVLVTATSLWVDVLANTAISKISAHTTVYDALIIATTVLVLPWIALGWYGVRREQKGLMISFLAIAFFFIAGWGIMFYSIVYRWSFVQWPYLGCFTVASFVLIIASIILGTICWRNFGKGLAEYLNAEAALADSNFAPEIFKHSDIEKSAAFYTYDEPDRPMPTFQAPPSQQHSRNASMANDGTRVVGPLRGPPPAYDRATIVPF
;
A
#
# COMPACT_ATOMS: atom_id res chain seq x y z
N MET A 1 17.76 10.54 -26.32
CA MET A 1 17.53 9.09 -26.46
C MET A 1 18.78 8.22 -26.23
N PHE A 2 20.01 8.73 -26.39
CA PHE A 2 21.28 7.99 -26.18
C PHE A 2 21.64 7.58 -24.73
N SER A 3 20.69 7.61 -23.79
CA SER A 3 21.00 7.47 -22.34
C SER A 3 20.28 6.31 -21.65
N ILE A 4 19.29 5.66 -22.26
CA ILE A 4 18.57 4.55 -21.61
C ILE A 4 19.36 3.23 -21.73
N THR A 5 19.93 2.95 -22.90
CA THR A 5 20.71 1.71 -23.12
C THR A 5 22.00 1.68 -22.31
N THR A 6 22.68 2.81 -22.16
CA THR A 6 23.86 2.95 -21.29
C THR A 6 23.50 2.79 -19.81
N LYS A 7 22.38 3.39 -19.36
CA LYS A 7 21.86 3.16 -18.00
C LYS A 7 21.47 1.70 -17.76
N LEU A 8 20.77 1.07 -18.70
CA LEU A 8 20.41 -0.35 -18.60
C LEU A 8 21.64 -1.26 -18.53
N LYS A 9 22.67 -1.00 -19.33
CA LYS A 9 23.94 -1.76 -19.27
C LYS A 9 24.66 -1.55 -17.94
N SER A 10 24.69 -0.32 -17.43
CA SER A 10 25.29 0.00 -16.12
C SER A 10 24.54 -0.70 -14.98
N THR A 11 23.20 -0.63 -15.00
CA THR A 11 22.35 -1.32 -14.03
C THR A 11 22.54 -2.83 -14.12
N TYR A 12 22.58 -3.41 -15.33
CA TYR A 12 22.85 -4.83 -15.51
C TYR A 12 24.21 -5.24 -14.92
N ALA A 13 25.26 -4.46 -15.21
CA ALA A 13 26.59 -4.71 -14.67
C ALA A 13 26.60 -4.68 -13.12
N GLN A 14 25.99 -3.67 -12.51
CA GLN A 14 25.87 -3.55 -11.05
C GLN A 14 25.10 -4.71 -10.41
N ILE A 15 23.98 -5.12 -11.03
CA ILE A 15 23.20 -6.28 -10.56
C ILE A 15 24.08 -7.53 -10.56
N THR A 16 24.81 -7.79 -11.65
CA THR A 16 25.64 -9.00 -11.75
C THR A 16 26.90 -8.97 -10.89
N LEU A 17 27.32 -7.81 -10.40
CA LEU A 17 28.59 -7.66 -9.67
C LEU A 17 28.53 -8.22 -8.24
N ASN A 18 27.36 -8.13 -7.57
CA ASN A 18 27.21 -8.54 -6.18
C ASN A 18 26.28 -9.76 -6.04
N ARG A 19 26.86 -10.91 -5.68
CA ARG A 19 26.13 -12.17 -5.42
C ARG A 19 24.98 -12.00 -4.42
N VAL A 20 25.14 -11.13 -3.42
CA VAL A 20 24.12 -10.86 -2.40
C VAL A 20 22.93 -10.12 -3.01
N THR A 21 23.18 -9.10 -3.82
CA THR A 21 22.13 -8.32 -4.50
C THR A 21 21.35 -9.19 -5.50
N VAL A 22 22.05 -10.07 -6.23
CA VAL A 22 21.40 -11.05 -7.12
C VAL A 22 20.49 -11.99 -6.32
N ALA A 23 21.00 -12.56 -5.22
CA ALA A 23 20.21 -13.45 -4.37
C ALA A 23 18.97 -12.75 -3.79
N PHE A 24 19.12 -11.50 -3.31
CA PHE A 24 18.01 -10.68 -2.82
C PHE A 24 16.97 -10.41 -3.91
N PHE A 25 17.41 -10.09 -5.13
CA PHE A 25 16.51 -9.86 -6.25
C PHE A 25 15.68 -11.11 -6.58
N PHE A 26 16.33 -12.28 -6.72
CA PHE A 26 15.61 -13.53 -6.99
C PHE A 26 14.69 -13.92 -5.84
N PHE A 27 15.12 -13.76 -4.61
CA PHE A 27 14.28 -14.00 -3.44
C PHE A 27 13.06 -13.09 -3.44
N SER A 28 13.23 -11.79 -3.65
CA SER A 28 12.14 -10.82 -3.73
C SER A 28 11.19 -11.14 -4.89
N PHE A 29 11.72 -11.53 -6.05
CA PHE A 29 10.94 -11.91 -7.21
C PHE A 29 10.08 -13.14 -6.93
N ILE A 30 10.69 -14.24 -6.46
CA ILE A 30 9.97 -15.48 -6.11
C ILE A 30 8.91 -15.18 -5.04
N HIS A 31 9.25 -14.39 -4.03
CA HIS A 31 8.31 -14.05 -2.97
C HIS A 31 7.12 -13.22 -3.46
N CYS A 32 7.36 -12.12 -4.20
CA CYS A 32 6.28 -11.31 -4.79
C CYS A 32 5.40 -12.15 -5.72
N PHE A 33 6.00 -13.02 -6.52
CA PHE A 33 5.27 -13.86 -7.46
C PHE A 33 4.41 -14.91 -6.76
N SER A 34 4.97 -15.64 -5.80
CA SER A 34 4.24 -16.63 -4.99
C SER A 34 3.10 -15.98 -4.21
N GLN A 35 3.32 -14.82 -3.58
CA GLN A 35 2.24 -14.08 -2.93
C GLN A 35 1.19 -13.58 -3.93
N GLY A 36 1.62 -13.07 -5.09
CA GLY A 36 0.68 -12.65 -6.14
C GLY A 36 -0.23 -13.78 -6.60
N ILE A 37 0.29 -15.02 -6.70
CA ILE A 37 -0.50 -16.21 -7.01
C ILE A 37 -1.51 -16.51 -5.89
N LEU A 38 -1.08 -16.53 -4.63
CA LEU A 38 -1.97 -16.80 -3.50
C LEU A 38 -3.11 -15.77 -3.42
N GLN A 39 -2.79 -14.49 -3.58
CA GLN A 39 -3.77 -13.39 -3.61
C GLN A 39 -4.71 -13.49 -4.83
N SER A 40 -4.22 -14.01 -5.96
CA SER A 40 -5.08 -14.28 -7.13
C SER A 40 -6.07 -15.42 -6.87
N PHE A 41 -5.69 -16.45 -6.11
CA PHE A 41 -6.61 -17.51 -5.70
C PHE A 41 -7.66 -17.02 -4.71
N LEU A 42 -7.26 -16.20 -3.73
CA LEU A 42 -8.18 -15.52 -2.80
C LEU A 42 -9.21 -14.68 -3.59
N PHE A 43 -8.73 -13.82 -4.49
CA PHE A 43 -9.59 -13.02 -5.37
C PHE A 43 -10.54 -13.90 -6.19
N SER A 44 -10.05 -15.01 -6.75
CA SER A 44 -10.88 -15.92 -7.55
C SER A 44 -12.03 -16.50 -6.74
N ILE A 45 -11.76 -16.98 -5.52
CA ILE A 45 -12.77 -17.55 -4.63
C ILE A 45 -13.78 -16.48 -4.22
N ASP A 46 -13.31 -15.33 -3.76
CA ASP A 46 -14.18 -14.23 -3.36
C ASP A 46 -15.06 -13.76 -4.51
N SER A 47 -14.50 -13.63 -5.72
CA SER A 47 -15.25 -13.20 -6.90
C SER A 47 -16.33 -14.22 -7.31
N GLN A 48 -16.06 -15.52 -7.17
CA GLN A 48 -17.02 -16.57 -7.46
C GLN A 48 -18.20 -16.53 -6.49
N PHE A 49 -17.93 -16.46 -5.18
CA PHE A 49 -19.00 -16.42 -4.18
C PHE A 49 -19.72 -15.06 -4.15
N ALA A 50 -19.02 -13.95 -4.36
CA ALA A 50 -19.65 -12.63 -4.54
C ALA A 50 -20.58 -12.63 -5.76
N GLY A 51 -20.14 -13.24 -6.87
CA GLY A 51 -20.94 -13.41 -8.08
C GLY A 51 -22.21 -14.20 -7.82
N LEU A 52 -22.11 -15.38 -7.20
CA LEU A 52 -23.26 -16.19 -6.78
C LEU A 52 -24.27 -15.36 -5.99
N VAL A 53 -23.81 -14.74 -4.89
CA VAL A 53 -24.71 -14.05 -3.96
C VAL A 53 -25.36 -12.86 -4.64
N ARG A 54 -24.61 -12.11 -5.46
CA ARG A 54 -25.14 -11.01 -6.27
C ARG A 54 -26.21 -11.49 -7.24
N ASP A 55 -26.00 -12.62 -7.91
CA ASP A 55 -26.98 -13.15 -8.87
C ASP A 55 -28.27 -13.60 -8.17
N ILE A 56 -28.17 -14.17 -6.96
CA ILE A 56 -29.33 -14.50 -6.11
C ILE A 56 -30.08 -13.22 -5.70
N VAL A 57 -29.37 -12.23 -5.17
CA VAL A 57 -29.97 -10.97 -4.70
C VAL A 57 -30.62 -10.21 -5.86
N HIS A 58 -30.01 -10.22 -7.04
CA HIS A 58 -30.57 -9.62 -8.24
C HIS A 58 -31.81 -10.38 -8.74
N ALA A 59 -31.79 -11.71 -8.75
CA ALA A 59 -32.96 -12.53 -9.12
C ALA A 59 -34.13 -12.37 -8.14
N ALA A 60 -33.85 -12.03 -6.88
CA ALA A 60 -34.86 -11.71 -5.88
C ALA A 60 -35.50 -10.31 -6.04
N GLU A 61 -35.10 -9.56 -7.06
CA GLU A 61 -35.55 -8.18 -7.34
C GLU A 61 -35.34 -7.23 -6.14
N ILE A 62 -34.29 -7.47 -5.35
CA ILE A 62 -33.96 -6.60 -4.22
C ILE A 62 -33.41 -5.26 -4.76
N PRO A 63 -33.96 -4.11 -4.33
CA PRO A 63 -33.49 -2.82 -4.80
C PRO A 63 -31.98 -2.61 -4.51
N PRO A 64 -31.18 -2.21 -5.51
CA PRO A 64 -29.72 -2.08 -5.34
C PRO A 64 -29.30 -0.88 -4.46
N ASN A 65 -30.24 -0.05 -4.02
CA ASN A 65 -30.01 1.04 -3.06
C ASN A 65 -30.14 0.56 -1.60
N ASN A 66 -30.56 -0.68 -1.37
CA ASN A 66 -30.69 -1.22 -0.02
C ASN A 66 -29.31 -1.56 0.53
N ILE A 67 -29.05 -1.12 1.75
CA ILE A 67 -27.85 -1.46 2.50
C ILE A 67 -28.24 -2.25 3.74
N THR A 68 -27.32 -3.10 4.21
CA THR A 68 -27.53 -3.82 5.47
C THR A 68 -26.72 -3.20 6.58
N PHE A 69 -27.24 -3.34 7.80
CA PHE A 69 -26.57 -2.92 9.01
C PHE A 69 -26.75 -4.00 10.07
N LEU A 70 -25.62 -4.56 10.49
CA LEU A 70 -25.55 -5.61 11.50
C LEU A 70 -25.23 -4.96 12.85
N GLU A 71 -26.17 -5.05 13.80
CA GLU A 71 -25.97 -4.66 15.19
C GLU A 71 -25.85 -5.87 16.10
N GLY A 72 -25.14 -5.69 17.21
CA GLY A 72 -25.04 -6.65 18.29
C GLY A 72 -23.67 -7.30 18.44
N SER A 73 -23.52 -8.02 19.54
CA SER A 73 -22.30 -8.73 19.93
C SER A 73 -22.67 -10.04 20.60
N SER A 74 -21.84 -11.07 20.44
CA SER A 74 -21.95 -12.34 21.17
C SER A 74 -23.28 -13.08 20.94
N HIS A 75 -23.46 -13.67 19.75
CA HIS A 75 -24.61 -14.52 19.37
C HIS A 75 -26.00 -13.84 19.44
N ARG A 76 -26.03 -12.51 19.58
CA ARG A 76 -27.25 -11.69 19.52
C ARG A 76 -27.08 -10.63 18.45
N TYR A 77 -27.39 -11.02 17.23
CA TYR A 77 -27.33 -10.20 16.03
C TYR A 77 -28.72 -9.70 15.64
N THR A 78 -28.79 -8.42 15.31
CA THR A 78 -29.96 -7.81 14.67
C THR A 78 -29.50 -7.29 13.32
N LEU A 79 -29.99 -7.88 12.24
CA LEU A 79 -29.71 -7.45 10.89
C LEU A 79 -30.89 -6.60 10.39
N SER A 80 -30.59 -5.37 10.02
CA SER A 80 -31.56 -4.45 9.47
C SER A 80 -31.23 -4.10 8.02
N MET A 81 -32.26 -3.95 7.19
CA MET A 81 -32.16 -3.45 5.82
C MET A 81 -32.65 -2.01 5.77
N CYS A 82 -31.81 -1.12 5.27
CA CYS A 82 -32.05 0.32 5.23
C CYS A 82 -31.96 0.84 3.80
N ASN A 83 -32.80 1.83 3.48
CA ASN A 83 -32.75 2.53 2.19
C ASN A 83 -31.81 3.75 2.21
N ASN A 84 -31.24 4.06 3.38
CA ASN A 84 -30.33 5.16 3.64
C ASN A 84 -29.40 4.80 4.80
N ILE A 85 -28.33 5.58 5.00
CA ILE A 85 -27.31 5.31 6.02
C ILE A 85 -27.87 5.64 7.42
N PRO A 86 -27.75 4.72 8.39
CA PRO A 86 -28.22 4.99 9.74
C PRO A 86 -27.36 6.09 10.39
N HIS A 87 -28.00 7.18 10.80
CA HIS A 87 -27.33 8.35 11.42
C HIS A 87 -27.73 8.57 12.89
N GLY A 88 -28.23 7.54 13.56
CA GLY A 88 -28.65 7.62 14.97
C GLY A 88 -29.89 8.47 15.21
N GLN A 89 -30.65 8.84 14.18
CA GLN A 89 -31.95 9.49 14.32
C GLN A 89 -33.06 8.43 14.19
N SER A 90 -34.12 8.57 14.99
CA SER A 90 -35.22 7.60 15.11
C SER A 90 -36.11 7.46 13.87
N LEU A 91 -35.90 8.27 12.83
CA LEU A 91 -36.82 8.42 11.70
C LEU A 91 -36.34 7.76 10.39
N TYR A 92 -35.28 6.96 10.41
CA TYR A 92 -34.82 6.30 9.19
C TYR A 92 -35.44 4.89 9.07
N PRO A 93 -36.10 4.56 7.95
CA PRO A 93 -36.81 3.30 7.78
C PRO A 93 -35.82 2.17 7.52
N CYS A 94 -35.10 1.77 8.56
CA CYS A 94 -34.47 0.46 8.62
C CYS A 94 -35.54 -0.53 9.06
N THR A 95 -35.67 -1.63 8.33
CA THR A 95 -36.57 -2.73 8.69
C THR A 95 -35.71 -3.86 9.22
N VAL A 96 -36.06 -4.39 10.39
CA VAL A 96 -35.37 -5.56 10.94
C VAL A 96 -35.77 -6.76 10.08
N ILE A 97 -34.79 -7.35 9.42
CA ILE A 97 -35.00 -8.53 8.55
C ILE A 97 -34.62 -9.82 9.26
N PHE A 98 -33.79 -9.76 10.30
CA PHE A 98 -33.41 -10.91 11.10
C PHE A 98 -32.99 -10.49 12.51
N GLN A 99 -33.38 -11.27 13.52
CA GLN A 99 -32.97 -11.09 14.89
C GLN A 99 -32.71 -12.45 15.54
N SER A 100 -31.46 -12.73 15.92
CA SER A 100 -31.11 -14.00 16.56
C SER A 100 -31.60 -14.05 18.01
N GLY A 101 -32.06 -15.22 18.46
CA GLY A 101 -32.48 -15.45 19.85
C GLY A 101 -33.89 -14.94 20.18
N VAL A 102 -34.65 -14.50 19.17
CA VAL A 102 -36.10 -14.35 19.26
C VAL A 102 -36.68 -15.62 18.65
N ASP A 103 -37.24 -16.49 19.49
CA ASP A 103 -38.03 -17.64 19.04
C ASP A 103 -39.32 -17.09 18.43
N ASP A 104 -39.28 -16.67 17.17
CA ASP A 104 -40.46 -16.19 16.49
C ASP A 104 -41.30 -17.39 16.05
N VAL A 105 -41.97 -18.01 17.04
CA VAL A 105 -42.78 -19.24 16.97
C VAL A 105 -43.95 -19.14 15.97
N ARG A 106 -44.19 -18.01 15.32
CA ARG A 106 -45.51 -17.69 14.79
C ARG A 106 -45.77 -17.73 13.29
N THR A 107 -44.79 -17.95 12.41
CA THR A 107 -45.13 -17.89 10.95
C THR A 107 -44.33 -18.74 9.97
N GLY A 108 -43.29 -19.49 10.39
CA GLY A 108 -42.38 -20.20 9.46
C GLY A 108 -42.42 -21.72 9.47
N SER A 109 -43.24 -22.34 10.34
CA SER A 109 -43.14 -23.77 10.67
C SER A 109 -43.42 -24.73 9.51
N GLU A 110 -44.15 -24.34 8.46
CA GLU A 110 -44.49 -25.27 7.37
C GLU A 110 -43.47 -25.27 6.21
N ILE A 111 -42.56 -24.29 6.11
CA ILE A 111 -41.60 -24.19 4.99
C ILE A 111 -40.18 -24.60 5.43
N ALA A 112 -39.82 -24.39 6.70
CA ALA A 112 -38.46 -24.68 7.19
C ALA A 112 -38.14 -26.19 7.26
N ASP A 113 -39.13 -27.05 7.52
CA ASP A 113 -38.93 -28.50 7.68
C ASP A 113 -38.58 -29.21 6.36
N PHE A 114 -38.86 -28.61 5.19
CA PHE A 114 -38.49 -29.17 3.89
C PHE A 114 -37.06 -28.82 3.43
N ALA A 115 -36.46 -27.75 3.94
CA ALA A 115 -35.18 -27.25 3.41
C ALA A 115 -33.95 -27.96 4.02
N ALA A 116 -34.03 -28.43 5.27
CA ALA A 116 -32.85 -28.85 6.02
C ALA A 116 -32.33 -30.27 5.70
N SER A 117 -33.13 -31.16 5.11
CA SER A 117 -32.74 -32.57 4.91
C SER A 117 -32.13 -32.89 3.53
N GLU A 118 -32.24 -32.01 2.53
CA GLU A 118 -31.75 -32.27 1.15
C GLU A 118 -30.70 -31.25 0.65
N SER A 119 -30.43 -30.17 1.41
CA SER A 119 -29.61 -29.04 0.94
C SER A 119 -28.12 -29.38 0.73
N ASP A 120 -27.57 -30.32 1.51
CA ASP A 120 -26.13 -30.64 1.49
C ASP A 120 -25.64 -31.17 0.14
N SER A 121 -26.53 -31.78 -0.64
CA SER A 121 -26.17 -32.36 -1.95
C SER A 121 -26.14 -31.33 -3.08
N VAL A 122 -26.94 -30.25 -2.98
CA VAL A 122 -27.17 -29.31 -4.08
C VAL A 122 -25.95 -28.40 -4.29
N PHE A 123 -25.28 -27.99 -3.21
CA PHE A 123 -24.19 -27.01 -3.27
C PHE A 123 -22.81 -27.63 -3.53
N GLN A 124 -22.66 -28.95 -3.44
CA GLN A 124 -21.41 -29.62 -3.85
C GLN A 124 -21.21 -29.64 -5.36
N ASP A 125 -22.29 -29.50 -6.16
CA ASP A 125 -22.22 -29.55 -7.63
C ASP A 125 -22.05 -28.16 -8.28
N PHE A 126 -21.45 -27.22 -7.55
CA PHE A 126 -21.18 -25.85 -8.01
C PHE A 126 -20.44 -25.80 -9.35
N SER A 127 -19.66 -26.85 -9.65
CA SER A 127 -18.89 -26.99 -10.89
C SER A 127 -19.73 -27.19 -12.14
N GLN A 128 -20.96 -27.71 -12.03
CA GLN A 128 -21.85 -27.95 -13.16
C GLN A 128 -22.79 -26.77 -13.47
N GLY A 129 -22.74 -25.72 -12.65
CA GLY A 129 -23.61 -24.55 -12.77
C GLY A 129 -25.03 -24.82 -12.28
N PHE A 130 -25.73 -23.74 -11.93
CA PHE A 130 -27.12 -23.78 -11.46
C PHE A 130 -27.91 -22.68 -12.19
N ALA A 131 -29.18 -22.96 -12.47
CA ALA A 131 -30.09 -21.95 -12.97
C ALA A 131 -30.75 -21.23 -11.78
N ILE A 132 -30.55 -19.91 -11.71
CA ILE A 132 -31.21 -19.04 -10.73
C ILE A 132 -32.45 -18.45 -11.42
N THR A 133 -33.63 -18.70 -10.88
CA THR A 133 -34.89 -18.15 -11.41
C THR A 133 -35.69 -17.46 -10.31
N THR A 134 -36.33 -16.34 -10.64
CA THR A 134 -37.22 -15.64 -9.72
C THR A 134 -38.48 -16.46 -9.49
N TYR A 135 -38.85 -16.64 -8.22
CA TYR A 135 -40.10 -17.28 -7.84
C TYR A 135 -41.15 -16.20 -7.57
N HIS A 136 -42.16 -16.15 -8.42
CA HIS A 136 -43.31 -15.25 -8.27
C HIS A 136 -44.43 -15.95 -7.50
N ASP A 137 -45.06 -15.24 -6.56
CA ASP A 137 -46.28 -15.70 -5.92
C ASP A 137 -47.49 -15.65 -6.87
N ALA A 138 -48.66 -16.06 -6.39
CA ALA A 138 -49.90 -16.04 -7.17
C ALA A 138 -50.31 -14.62 -7.62
N ASP A 139 -49.83 -13.58 -6.93
CA ASP A 139 -50.09 -12.18 -7.24
C ASP A 139 -49.06 -11.59 -8.22
N GLY A 140 -48.06 -12.38 -8.64
CA GLY A 140 -47.00 -11.98 -9.55
C GLY A 140 -45.83 -11.24 -8.88
N ASN A 141 -45.81 -11.11 -7.55
CA ASN A 141 -44.72 -10.46 -6.83
C ASN A 141 -43.56 -11.44 -6.62
N ALA A 142 -42.32 -10.95 -6.67
CA ALA A 142 -41.15 -11.75 -6.31
C ALA A 142 -41.22 -12.15 -4.81
N SER A 143 -41.44 -13.43 -4.57
CA SER A 143 -41.56 -14.04 -3.23
C SER A 143 -40.29 -14.83 -2.84
N GLY A 144 -39.38 -15.05 -3.76
CA GLY A 144 -38.16 -15.81 -3.51
C GLY A 144 -37.35 -16.11 -4.76
N VAL A 145 -36.38 -17.00 -4.61
CA VAL A 145 -35.51 -17.46 -5.69
C VAL A 145 -35.46 -18.98 -5.68
N LYS A 146 -35.65 -19.59 -6.85
CA LYS A 146 -35.57 -21.05 -7.02
C LYS A 146 -34.23 -21.40 -7.66
N PHE A 147 -33.46 -22.25 -6.99
CA PHE A 147 -32.30 -22.92 -7.56
C PHE A 147 -32.74 -24.18 -8.26
N GLN A 148 -32.26 -24.38 -9.48
CA GLN A 148 -32.44 -25.62 -10.20
C GLN A 148 -31.07 -26.17 -10.59
N SER A 149 -30.71 -27.31 -10.00
CA SER A 149 -29.61 -28.16 -10.45
C SER A 149 -30.14 -29.21 -11.43
N SER A 150 -29.27 -29.77 -12.26
CA SER A 150 -29.62 -30.91 -13.12
C SER A 150 -29.72 -32.23 -12.34
N THR A 151 -29.08 -32.30 -11.18
CA THR A 151 -28.86 -33.52 -10.39
C THR A 151 -29.68 -33.60 -9.11
N ALA A 152 -30.24 -32.49 -8.63
CA ALA A 152 -30.89 -32.40 -7.33
C ALA A 152 -32.22 -31.63 -7.40
N ASP A 153 -33.08 -31.86 -6.41
CA ASP A 153 -34.37 -31.19 -6.31
C ASP A 153 -34.22 -29.68 -6.12
N PRO A 154 -35.17 -28.90 -6.64
CA PRO A 154 -35.04 -27.46 -6.63
C PRO A 154 -35.20 -26.88 -5.22
N VAL A 155 -34.22 -26.10 -4.80
CA VAL A 155 -34.25 -25.40 -3.50
C VAL A 155 -34.89 -24.03 -3.67
N LEU A 156 -35.91 -23.73 -2.87
CA LEU A 156 -36.57 -22.43 -2.86
C LEU A 156 -36.06 -21.57 -1.70
N LEU A 157 -35.42 -20.44 -2.00
CA LEU A 157 -35.07 -19.42 -1.02
C LEU A 157 -36.22 -18.44 -0.81
N SER A 158 -36.60 -18.23 0.44
CA SER A 158 -37.60 -17.23 0.82
C SER A 158 -37.12 -15.80 0.55
N LYS A 159 -38.06 -14.85 0.37
CA LYS A 159 -37.76 -13.42 0.28
C LYS A 159 -36.90 -12.92 1.43
N GLN A 160 -37.24 -13.32 2.66
CA GLN A 160 -36.47 -12.95 3.85
C GLN A 160 -35.03 -13.49 3.80
N CYS A 161 -34.83 -14.73 3.35
CA CYS A 161 -33.49 -15.27 3.14
C CYS A 161 -32.69 -14.44 2.13
N THR A 162 -33.27 -14.13 0.97
CA THR A 162 -32.59 -13.33 -0.06
C THR A 162 -32.25 -11.92 0.43
N GLN A 163 -33.06 -11.34 1.33
CA GLN A 163 -32.76 -10.06 1.98
C GLN A 163 -31.58 -10.17 2.96
N ILE A 164 -31.46 -11.27 3.70
CA ILE A 164 -30.32 -11.54 4.58
C ILE A 164 -29.04 -11.66 3.76
N LEU A 165 -29.10 -12.27 2.57
CA LEU A 165 -27.96 -12.47 1.67
C LEU A 165 -27.32 -11.17 1.13
N VAL A 166 -28.00 -10.01 1.26
CA VAL A 166 -27.40 -8.71 0.95
C VAL A 166 -26.20 -8.40 1.85
N TYR A 167 -26.19 -8.85 3.11
CA TYR A 167 -25.05 -8.65 4.01
C TYR A 167 -23.81 -9.43 3.55
N PRO A 168 -23.88 -10.77 3.33
CA PRO A 168 -22.81 -11.52 2.70
C PRO A 168 -22.33 -10.93 1.38
N GLN A 169 -23.24 -10.47 0.51
CA GLN A 169 -22.86 -9.82 -0.75
C GLN A 169 -21.93 -8.63 -0.51
N GLN A 170 -22.30 -7.73 0.40
CA GLN A 170 -21.51 -6.54 0.73
C GLN A 170 -20.13 -6.90 1.31
N VAL A 171 -20.08 -7.92 2.17
CA VAL A 171 -18.83 -8.40 2.78
C VAL A 171 -17.91 -9.05 1.75
N LEU A 172 -18.46 -9.87 0.86
CA LEU A 172 -17.70 -10.56 -0.19
C LEU A 172 -17.19 -9.58 -1.25
N GLU A 173 -18.03 -8.64 -1.71
CA GLU A 173 -17.59 -7.58 -2.62
C GLU A 173 -16.48 -6.72 -2.01
N ASN A 174 -16.53 -6.43 -0.70
CA ASN A 174 -15.45 -5.75 0.00
C ASN A 174 -14.17 -6.58 0.08
N SER A 175 -14.29 -7.90 0.17
CA SER A 175 -13.13 -8.81 0.22
C SER A 175 -12.48 -8.94 -1.17
N VAL A 176 -13.27 -8.96 -2.26
CA VAL A 176 -12.78 -8.83 -3.65
C VAL A 176 -11.93 -7.56 -3.85
N ARG A 177 -12.40 -6.41 -3.35
CA ARG A 177 -11.67 -5.13 -3.43
C ARG A 177 -10.35 -5.15 -2.66
N GLU A 178 -10.35 -5.80 -1.52
CA GLU A 178 -9.17 -5.98 -0.67
C GLU A 178 -8.13 -6.89 -1.35
N ASP A 179 -8.54 -8.05 -1.87
CA ASP A 179 -7.66 -8.98 -2.54
C ASP A 179 -7.05 -8.34 -3.82
N MET A 180 -7.86 -7.57 -4.58
CA MET A 180 -7.38 -6.78 -5.72
C MET A 180 -6.29 -5.78 -5.31
N THR A 181 -6.45 -5.13 -4.16
CA THR A 181 -5.45 -4.21 -3.61
C THR A 181 -4.15 -4.92 -3.26
N PHE A 182 -4.22 -6.13 -2.68
CA PHE A 182 -3.03 -6.93 -2.39
C PHE A 182 -2.32 -7.40 -3.66
N ILE A 183 -3.05 -7.77 -4.71
CA ILE A 183 -2.45 -8.11 -6.01
C ILE A 183 -1.64 -6.91 -6.55
N PHE A 184 -2.22 -5.70 -6.56
CA PHE A 184 -1.49 -4.50 -6.98
C PHE A 184 -0.31 -4.16 -6.08
N LEU A 185 -0.44 -4.40 -4.78
CA LEU A 185 0.63 -4.20 -3.82
C LEU A 185 1.85 -5.10 -4.13
N GLN A 186 1.63 -6.34 -4.58
CA GLN A 186 2.75 -7.22 -4.98
C GLN A 186 3.47 -6.70 -6.23
N PHE A 187 2.74 -6.21 -7.23
CA PHE A 187 3.35 -5.58 -8.41
C PHE A 187 4.12 -4.31 -8.05
N TRP A 188 3.56 -3.48 -7.18
CA TRP A 188 4.22 -2.28 -6.69
C TRP A 188 5.49 -2.61 -5.90
N LEU A 189 5.44 -3.58 -4.97
CA LEU A 189 6.60 -4.04 -4.21
C LEU A 189 7.69 -4.62 -5.09
N PHE A 190 7.32 -5.37 -6.13
CA PHE A 190 8.28 -5.83 -7.12
C PHE A 190 8.97 -4.65 -7.82
N GLY A 191 8.20 -3.63 -8.24
CA GLY A 191 8.75 -2.39 -8.82
C GLY A 191 9.71 -1.66 -7.87
N VAL A 192 9.33 -1.50 -6.60
CA VAL A 192 10.18 -0.90 -5.57
C VAL A 192 11.46 -1.72 -5.36
N SER A 193 11.38 -3.06 -5.32
CA SER A 193 12.55 -3.92 -5.17
C SER A 193 13.49 -3.87 -6.39
N VAL A 194 12.95 -3.84 -7.61
CA VAL A 194 13.73 -3.67 -8.84
C VAL A 194 14.46 -2.33 -8.81
N PHE A 195 13.76 -1.26 -8.42
CA PHE A 195 14.35 0.07 -8.31
C PHE A 195 15.41 0.14 -7.20
N ALA A 196 15.14 -0.50 -6.06
CA ALA A 196 16.07 -0.60 -4.94
C ALA A 196 17.40 -1.22 -5.36
N VAL A 197 17.33 -2.31 -6.12
CA VAL A 197 18.48 -3.02 -6.66
C VAL A 197 19.18 -2.19 -7.75
N ALA A 198 18.42 -1.59 -8.66
CA ALA A 198 18.96 -0.82 -9.79
C ALA A 198 19.68 0.47 -9.39
N GLN A 199 19.29 1.07 -8.26
CA GLN A 199 19.87 2.31 -7.73
C GLN A 199 20.68 2.10 -6.46
N SER A 200 20.88 0.85 -6.02
CA SER A 200 21.46 0.50 -4.71
C SER A 200 20.88 1.33 -3.56
N SER A 201 19.58 1.63 -3.62
CA SER A 201 18.97 2.65 -2.77
C SER A 201 18.40 2.05 -1.50
N VAL A 202 19.02 2.38 -0.36
CA VAL A 202 18.56 2.04 0.99
C VAL A 202 17.09 2.44 1.27
N PRO A 203 16.57 3.63 0.90
CA PRO A 203 15.20 3.99 1.25
C PRO A 203 14.13 3.06 0.64
N HIS A 204 14.34 2.57 -0.59
CA HIS A 204 13.41 1.64 -1.22
C HIS A 204 13.42 0.26 -0.52
N LEU A 205 14.57 -0.19 -0.02
CA LEU A 205 14.65 -1.39 0.82
C LEU A 205 13.87 -1.20 2.13
N LEU A 206 14.01 -0.03 2.77
CA LEU A 206 13.28 0.29 3.99
C LEU A 206 11.76 0.33 3.74
N THR A 207 11.33 0.91 2.62
CA THR A 207 9.92 0.89 2.19
C THR A 207 9.42 -0.54 1.97
N ALA A 208 10.17 -1.37 1.24
CA ALA A 208 9.79 -2.75 0.99
C ALA A 208 9.65 -3.54 2.31
N LEU A 209 10.61 -3.40 3.23
CA LEU A 209 10.56 -4.02 4.55
C LEU A 209 9.37 -3.53 5.37
N GLY A 210 9.17 -2.21 5.46
CA GLY A 210 8.05 -1.62 6.20
C GLY A 210 6.70 -2.09 5.68
N THR A 211 6.55 -2.18 4.36
CA THR A 211 5.33 -2.69 3.73
C THR A 211 5.11 -4.17 4.03
N ARG A 212 6.16 -5.00 3.99
CA ARG A 212 6.06 -6.43 4.36
C ARG A 212 5.61 -6.62 5.80
N VAL A 213 6.08 -5.79 6.72
CA VAL A 213 5.61 -5.79 8.12
C VAL A 213 4.12 -5.47 8.18
N LEU A 214 3.67 -4.40 7.48
CA LEU A 214 2.25 -4.03 7.44
C LEU A 214 1.36 -5.14 6.85
N ILE A 215 1.77 -5.76 5.74
CA ILE A 215 1.06 -6.90 5.15
C ILE A 215 0.97 -8.04 6.17
N THR A 216 2.08 -8.41 6.80
CA THR A 216 2.10 -9.51 7.78
C THR A 216 1.17 -9.22 8.96
N THR A 217 1.17 -7.99 9.46
CA THR A 217 0.26 -7.55 10.53
C THR A 217 -1.20 -7.65 10.08
N TRP A 218 -1.50 -7.24 8.85
CA TRP A 218 -2.84 -7.32 8.29
C TRP A 218 -3.31 -8.77 8.08
N SER A 219 -2.50 -9.63 7.44
CA SER A 219 -2.83 -11.06 7.25
C SER A 219 -3.03 -11.78 8.58
N THR A 220 -2.27 -11.40 9.63
CA THR A 220 -2.48 -11.91 10.99
C THR A 220 -3.84 -11.49 11.55
N TYR A 221 -4.21 -10.20 11.39
CA TYR A 221 -5.52 -9.70 11.82
C TYR A 221 -6.68 -10.39 11.10
N ILE A 222 -6.58 -10.59 9.77
CA ILE A 222 -7.58 -11.34 9.00
C ILE A 222 -7.73 -12.74 9.58
N THR A 223 -6.62 -13.49 9.61
CA THR A 223 -6.64 -14.93 9.94
C THR A 223 -7.14 -15.18 11.36
N SER A 224 -6.68 -14.38 12.33
CA SER A 224 -6.96 -14.64 13.75
C SER A 224 -8.31 -14.10 14.22
N PHE A 225 -8.69 -12.90 13.81
CA PHE A 225 -9.86 -12.22 14.38
C PHE A 225 -11.03 -12.17 13.39
N ARG A 226 -10.80 -11.63 12.19
CA ARG A 226 -11.87 -11.37 11.24
C ARG A 226 -12.44 -12.64 10.64
N GLY A 227 -11.61 -13.58 10.22
CA GLY A 227 -12.05 -14.83 9.56
C GLY A 227 -13.02 -15.63 10.43
N HIS A 228 -12.63 -15.88 11.69
CA HIS A 228 -13.46 -16.64 12.63
C HIS A 228 -14.79 -15.93 12.97
N ASN A 229 -14.74 -14.61 13.15
CA ASN A 229 -15.94 -13.82 13.42
C ASN A 229 -16.90 -13.79 12.21
N GLN A 230 -16.37 -13.68 11.00
CA GLN A 230 -17.17 -13.68 9.76
C GLN A 230 -17.83 -15.05 9.52
N GLU A 231 -17.09 -16.14 9.70
CA GLU A 231 -17.62 -17.50 9.60
C GLU A 231 -18.79 -17.70 10.58
N THR A 232 -18.60 -17.31 11.85
CA THR A 232 -19.65 -17.42 12.87
C THR A 232 -20.88 -16.61 12.51
N ILE A 233 -20.70 -15.37 12.03
CA ILE A 233 -21.82 -14.50 11.61
C ILE A 233 -22.56 -15.12 10.42
N PHE A 234 -21.86 -15.64 9.42
CA PHE A 234 -22.49 -16.26 8.24
C PHE A 234 -23.21 -17.55 8.60
N GLN A 235 -22.60 -18.39 9.44
CA GLN A 235 -23.25 -19.59 9.96
C GLN A 235 -24.53 -19.23 10.72
N GLN A 236 -24.53 -18.20 11.56
CA GLN A 236 -25.72 -17.80 12.32
C GLN A 236 -26.80 -17.09 11.50
N LEU A 237 -26.44 -16.38 10.44
CA LEU A 237 -27.38 -15.66 9.58
C LEU A 237 -28.00 -16.58 8.52
N VAL A 238 -27.21 -17.51 7.97
CA VAL A 238 -27.55 -18.24 6.74
C VAL A 238 -27.70 -19.74 6.98
N SER A 239 -26.70 -20.37 7.63
CA SER A 239 -26.63 -21.84 7.71
C SER A 239 -27.34 -22.44 8.93
N ALA A 240 -27.51 -21.68 10.01
CA ALA A 240 -28.01 -22.21 11.27
C ALA A 240 -29.47 -22.70 11.14
N PRO A 241 -29.82 -23.84 11.75
CA PRO A 241 -31.18 -24.36 11.72
C PRO A 241 -32.13 -23.35 12.40
N GLY A 242 -33.32 -23.18 11.82
CA GLY A 242 -34.32 -22.22 12.29
C GLY A 242 -34.11 -20.79 11.78
N THR A 243 -33.06 -20.51 11.01
CA THR A 243 -32.95 -19.25 10.25
C THR A 243 -33.87 -19.28 9.03
N PRO A 244 -34.29 -18.12 8.49
CA PRO A 244 -35.13 -18.05 7.28
C PRO A 244 -34.48 -18.65 6.02
N CYS A 245 -33.15 -18.84 6.03
CA CYS A 245 -32.41 -19.53 4.99
C CYS A 245 -32.31 -21.03 5.27
N GLY A 246 -31.74 -21.41 6.42
CA GLY A 246 -31.60 -22.82 6.84
C GLY A 246 -30.80 -23.69 5.85
N VAL A 247 -29.93 -23.07 5.05
CA VAL A 247 -29.18 -23.73 3.98
C VAL A 247 -27.70 -23.35 4.02
N GLU A 248 -26.81 -24.32 3.80
CA GLU A 248 -25.37 -24.07 3.81
C GLU A 248 -24.88 -23.55 2.43
N LEU A 249 -24.90 -22.23 2.23
CA LEU A 249 -24.45 -21.61 0.97
C LEU A 249 -22.92 -21.57 0.80
N PHE A 250 -22.17 -21.69 1.91
CA PHE A 250 -20.72 -21.43 1.95
C PHE A 250 -19.89 -22.62 2.49
N PRO A 251 -20.15 -23.88 2.08
CA PRO A 251 -19.59 -25.05 2.76
C PRO A 251 -18.06 -25.12 2.67
N THR A 252 -17.49 -24.72 1.52
CA THR A 252 -16.04 -24.80 1.27
C THR A 252 -15.35 -23.44 1.28
N PHE A 253 -16.12 -22.34 1.29
CA PHE A 253 -15.59 -20.98 1.14
C PHE A 253 -14.60 -20.63 2.26
N PHE A 254 -15.05 -20.73 3.52
CA PHE A 254 -14.23 -20.34 4.68
C PHE A 254 -13.00 -21.23 4.84
N GLY A 255 -13.15 -22.54 4.65
CA GLY A 255 -12.04 -23.49 4.72
C GLY A 255 -10.96 -23.23 3.67
N MET A 256 -11.37 -23.00 2.40
CA MET A 256 -10.41 -22.68 1.34
C MET A 256 -9.76 -21.31 1.55
N ARG A 257 -10.54 -20.27 1.86
CA ARG A 257 -10.02 -18.92 2.10
C ARG A 257 -9.01 -18.91 3.25
N GLN A 258 -9.34 -19.53 4.37
CA GLN A 258 -8.45 -19.64 5.53
C GLN A 258 -7.15 -20.39 5.19
N ALA A 259 -7.21 -21.45 4.37
CA ALA A 259 -6.02 -22.17 3.94
C ALA A 259 -5.06 -21.28 3.13
N TYR A 260 -5.59 -20.45 2.22
CA TYR A 260 -4.79 -19.50 1.45
C TYR A 260 -4.24 -18.35 2.31
N ASP A 261 -5.04 -17.82 3.25
CA ASP A 261 -4.59 -16.79 4.20
C ASP A 261 -3.44 -17.30 5.08
N ILE A 262 -3.53 -18.54 5.58
CA ILE A 262 -2.46 -19.18 6.36
C ILE A 262 -1.21 -19.34 5.48
N ALA A 263 -1.36 -19.78 4.23
CA ALA A 263 -0.24 -19.92 3.31
C ALA A 263 0.47 -18.57 3.04
N ASP A 264 -0.29 -17.49 2.85
CA ASP A 264 0.25 -16.14 2.66
C ASP A 264 0.98 -15.62 3.91
N LEU A 265 0.42 -15.87 5.10
CA LEU A 265 1.04 -15.51 6.38
C LEU A 265 2.37 -16.24 6.59
N VAL A 266 2.41 -17.55 6.32
CA VAL A 266 3.61 -18.37 6.42
C VAL A 266 4.69 -17.86 5.47
N LEU A 267 4.32 -17.58 4.21
CA LEU A 267 5.25 -17.04 3.21
C LEU A 267 5.82 -15.68 3.63
N SER A 268 4.96 -14.78 4.11
CA SER A 268 5.35 -13.46 4.61
C SER A 268 6.34 -13.53 5.78
N ARG A 269 6.13 -14.49 6.70
CA ARG A 269 7.02 -14.67 7.86
C ARG A 269 8.43 -15.05 7.45
N PHE A 270 8.61 -15.91 6.45
CA PHE A 270 9.94 -16.32 5.97
C PHE A 270 10.75 -15.16 5.35
N SER A 271 10.08 -14.19 4.73
CA SER A 271 10.76 -13.02 4.16
C SER A 271 11.21 -11.98 5.19
N SER A 272 10.70 -12.04 6.42
CA SER A 272 11.02 -11.06 7.48
C SER A 272 12.36 -11.29 8.18
N ASN A 273 13.21 -12.20 7.68
CA ASN A 273 14.44 -12.58 8.38
C ASN A 273 15.40 -11.38 8.56
N PRO A 274 15.81 -11.06 9.80
CA PRO A 274 16.58 -9.87 10.13
C PRO A 274 18.03 -9.87 9.58
N LEU A 275 18.48 -11.00 9.02
CA LEU A 275 19.85 -11.16 8.51
C LEU A 275 20.24 -10.09 7.47
N TYR A 276 19.30 -9.61 6.66
CA TYR A 276 19.61 -8.68 5.57
C TYR A 276 19.88 -7.23 6.04
N ASN A 277 19.33 -6.85 7.20
CA ASN A 277 19.51 -5.50 7.74
C ASN A 277 20.95 -5.27 8.23
N ALA A 278 21.59 -6.28 8.82
CA ALA A 278 22.89 -6.11 9.45
C ALA A 278 24.03 -5.84 8.46
N GLU A 279 23.94 -6.34 7.22
CA GLU A 279 24.98 -6.15 6.21
C GLU A 279 24.80 -4.86 5.39
N SER A 280 23.56 -4.46 5.11
CA SER A 280 23.28 -3.25 4.31
C SER A 280 23.75 -1.96 4.99
N PHE A 281 23.80 -1.92 6.33
CA PHE A 281 24.21 -0.74 7.10
C PHE A 281 25.72 -0.68 7.43
N LYS A 282 26.52 -1.68 7.03
CA LYS A 282 27.96 -1.72 7.34
C LYS A 282 28.86 -0.99 6.33
N HIS A 283 28.30 -0.30 5.34
CA HIS A 283 29.09 0.50 4.41
C HIS A 283 29.71 1.73 5.10
N VAL A 284 30.95 2.06 4.73
CA VAL A 284 31.79 3.12 5.30
C VAL A 284 31.00 4.43 5.35
N GLY A 285 30.58 4.80 6.55
CA GLY A 285 29.65 5.91 6.74
C GLY A 285 30.34 7.27 6.68
N PRO A 286 29.61 8.33 6.28
CA PRO A 286 30.09 9.70 6.42
C PRO A 286 30.31 10.07 7.90
N PRO A 287 30.95 11.22 8.18
CA PRO A 287 31.06 11.76 9.54
C PRO A 287 29.72 11.71 10.29
N GLU A 288 29.78 11.43 11.59
CA GLU A 288 28.60 11.09 12.41
C GLU A 288 27.45 12.12 12.31
N HIS A 289 27.79 13.41 12.21
CA HIS A 289 26.81 14.49 12.06
C HIS A 289 26.07 14.45 10.71
N ILE A 290 26.75 14.13 9.60
CA ILE A 290 26.14 13.96 8.27
C ILE A 290 25.32 12.69 8.25
N ASN A 291 25.83 11.61 8.85
CA ASN A 291 25.12 10.33 8.93
C ASN A 291 23.74 10.49 9.60
N ARG A 292 23.64 11.30 10.65
CA ARG A 292 22.36 11.59 11.30
C ARG A 292 21.37 12.30 10.36
N ILE A 293 21.82 13.30 9.60
CA ILE A 293 20.97 14.01 8.64
C ILE A 293 20.56 13.08 7.49
N TYR A 294 21.51 12.28 6.99
CA TYR A 294 21.28 11.29 5.95
C TYR A 294 20.22 10.25 6.36
N LYS A 295 20.22 9.80 7.62
CA LYS A 295 19.16 8.90 8.16
C LYS A 295 17.77 9.53 8.08
N PHE A 296 17.63 10.81 8.43
CA PHE A 296 16.34 11.51 8.28
C PHE A 296 15.93 11.64 6.82
N PHE A 297 16.87 11.96 5.92
CA PHE A 297 16.59 11.99 4.48
C PHE A 297 16.09 10.63 3.97
N MET A 298 16.76 9.53 4.32
CA MET A 298 16.31 8.18 3.96
C MET A 298 14.92 7.87 4.52
N ALA A 299 14.65 8.26 5.77
CA ALA A 299 13.34 8.07 6.38
C ALA A 299 12.25 8.87 5.63
N VAL A 300 12.50 10.13 5.24
CA VAL A 300 11.58 10.92 4.40
C VAL A 300 11.29 10.18 3.10
N GLN A 301 12.33 9.70 2.40
CA GLN A 301 12.13 8.99 1.14
C GLN A 301 11.32 7.71 1.32
N ALA A 302 11.58 6.95 2.38
CA ALA A 302 10.84 5.72 2.66
C ALA A 302 9.36 5.99 2.98
N CYS A 303 9.09 7.02 3.80
CA CYS A 303 7.74 7.49 4.09
C CYS A 303 7.02 7.97 2.83
N LEU A 304 7.68 8.75 1.97
CA LEU A 304 7.08 9.22 0.71
C LEU A 304 6.69 8.07 -0.20
N GLN A 305 7.58 7.10 -0.40
CA GLN A 305 7.26 5.94 -1.26
C GLN A 305 6.09 5.13 -0.71
N MET A 306 6.06 4.86 0.60
CA MET A 306 4.95 4.14 1.22
C MET A 306 3.64 4.95 1.16
N GLU A 307 3.72 6.26 1.39
CA GLU A 307 2.56 7.15 1.37
C GLU A 307 1.87 7.18 0.02
N VAL A 308 2.64 7.16 -1.09
CA VAL A 308 2.06 7.16 -2.43
C VAL A 308 1.17 5.96 -2.64
N PHE A 309 1.65 4.77 -2.26
CA PHE A 309 0.84 3.56 -2.38
C PHE A 309 -0.39 3.64 -1.48
N VAL A 310 -0.21 3.99 -0.21
CA VAL A 310 -1.29 3.99 0.79
C VAL A 310 -2.37 5.05 0.46
N LEU A 311 -1.98 6.27 0.10
CA LEU A 311 -2.90 7.36 -0.27
C LEU A 311 -3.66 7.06 -1.57
N VAL A 312 -2.97 6.59 -2.61
CA VAL A 312 -3.61 6.24 -3.89
C VAL A 312 -4.57 5.08 -3.70
N THR A 313 -4.19 4.09 -2.87
CA THR A 313 -5.07 2.97 -2.53
C THR A 313 -6.29 3.43 -1.74
N ALA A 314 -6.12 4.22 -0.67
CA ALA A 314 -7.23 4.78 0.10
C ALA A 314 -8.20 5.57 -0.79
N THR A 315 -7.64 6.40 -1.68
CA THR A 315 -8.41 7.18 -2.66
C THR A 315 -9.17 6.26 -3.62
N SER A 316 -8.52 5.22 -4.15
CA SER A 316 -9.12 4.30 -5.12
C SER A 316 -10.22 3.44 -4.50
N LEU A 317 -10.02 2.95 -3.27
CA LEU A 317 -11.05 2.22 -2.51
C LEU A 317 -12.27 3.10 -2.26
N TRP A 318 -12.05 4.38 -1.93
CA TRP A 318 -13.14 5.33 -1.74
C TRP A 318 -13.89 5.64 -3.03
N VAL A 319 -13.17 5.85 -4.14
CA VAL A 319 -13.78 6.01 -5.48
C VAL A 319 -14.64 4.80 -5.83
N ASP A 320 -14.12 3.59 -5.60
CA ASP A 320 -14.84 2.37 -5.89
C ASP A 320 -16.12 2.24 -5.04
N VAL A 321 -16.07 2.60 -3.76
CA VAL A 321 -17.25 2.68 -2.90
C VAL A 321 -18.27 3.68 -3.44
N LEU A 322 -17.82 4.87 -3.88
CA LEU A 322 -18.71 5.89 -4.44
C LEU A 322 -19.32 5.50 -5.79
N ALA A 323 -18.62 4.72 -6.61
CA ALA A 323 -19.05 4.39 -7.97
C ALA A 323 -19.85 3.08 -8.04
N ASN A 324 -19.44 2.05 -7.29
CA ASN A 324 -19.89 0.67 -7.48
C ASN A 324 -20.80 0.15 -6.36
N THR A 325 -21.13 0.98 -5.36
CA THR A 325 -22.04 0.56 -4.27
C THR A 325 -23.33 1.39 -4.21
N ALA A 326 -24.27 0.97 -3.37
CA ALA A 326 -25.51 1.69 -3.08
C ALA A 326 -25.28 3.15 -2.63
N ILE A 327 -24.10 3.46 -2.10
CA ILE A 327 -23.71 4.79 -1.62
C ILE A 327 -23.77 5.84 -2.75
N SER A 328 -23.47 5.45 -3.99
CA SER A 328 -23.55 6.33 -5.17
C SER A 328 -24.89 7.07 -5.26
N LYS A 329 -25.99 6.37 -4.95
CA LYS A 329 -27.36 6.87 -5.05
C LYS A 329 -27.80 7.68 -3.82
N ILE A 330 -27.11 7.54 -2.71
CA ILE A 330 -27.47 8.14 -1.41
C ILE A 330 -26.67 9.42 -1.15
N SER A 331 -25.47 9.53 -1.70
CA SER A 331 -24.57 10.65 -1.39
C SER A 331 -25.03 11.97 -2.03
N ALA A 332 -25.27 12.99 -1.20
CA ALA A 332 -25.67 14.33 -1.66
C ALA A 332 -24.49 15.22 -2.10
N HIS A 333 -23.25 14.84 -1.75
CA HIS A 333 -22.04 15.66 -1.93
C HIS A 333 -21.01 15.04 -2.88
N THR A 334 -21.46 14.27 -3.89
CA THR A 334 -20.59 13.62 -4.89
C THR A 334 -19.58 14.57 -5.52
N THR A 335 -20.01 15.78 -5.91
CA THR A 335 -19.13 16.78 -6.55
C THR A 335 -17.90 17.14 -5.70
N VAL A 336 -18.06 17.22 -4.37
CA VAL A 336 -16.95 17.57 -3.46
C VAL A 336 -15.97 16.41 -3.36
N TYR A 337 -16.48 15.18 -3.31
CA TYR A 337 -15.64 13.99 -3.28
C TYR A 337 -14.84 13.85 -4.58
N ASP A 338 -15.50 13.99 -5.72
CA ASP A 338 -14.86 13.91 -7.04
C ASP A 338 -13.76 14.97 -7.18
N ALA A 339 -14.03 16.21 -6.76
CA ALA A 339 -13.04 17.28 -6.78
C ALA A 339 -11.82 16.96 -5.92
N LEU A 340 -12.02 16.43 -4.71
CA LEU A 340 -10.92 16.06 -3.81
C LEU A 340 -10.11 14.86 -4.33
N ILE A 341 -10.79 13.86 -4.91
CA ILE A 341 -10.16 12.70 -5.54
C ILE A 341 -9.27 13.16 -6.70
N ILE A 342 -9.83 13.94 -7.64
CA ILE A 342 -9.10 14.46 -8.81
C ILE A 342 -7.91 15.30 -8.36
N ALA A 343 -8.12 16.21 -7.39
CA ALA A 343 -7.05 17.03 -6.84
C ALA A 343 -5.94 16.18 -6.21
N THR A 344 -6.29 15.14 -5.44
CA THR A 344 -5.32 14.23 -4.82
C THR A 344 -4.51 13.48 -5.88
N THR A 345 -5.17 12.90 -6.88
CA THR A 345 -4.51 12.17 -7.99
C THR A 345 -3.57 13.08 -8.79
N VAL A 346 -3.94 14.33 -9.05
CA VAL A 346 -3.10 15.28 -9.79
C VAL A 346 -1.94 15.78 -8.94
N LEU A 347 -2.16 16.07 -7.66
CA LEU A 347 -1.14 16.68 -6.78
C LEU A 347 -0.15 15.66 -6.20
N VAL A 348 -0.47 14.37 -6.15
CA VAL A 348 0.43 13.36 -5.56
C VAL A 348 1.76 13.28 -6.32
N LEU A 349 1.75 13.30 -7.65
CA LEU A 349 2.98 13.23 -8.46
C LEU A 349 3.89 14.46 -8.27
N PRO A 350 3.40 15.70 -8.40
CA PRO A 350 4.17 16.90 -8.02
C PRO A 350 4.67 16.85 -6.58
N TRP A 351 3.84 16.40 -5.64
CA TRP A 351 4.21 16.34 -4.23
C TRP A 351 5.42 15.44 -3.96
N ILE A 352 5.45 14.24 -4.55
CA ILE A 352 6.59 13.33 -4.45
C ILE A 352 7.84 13.97 -5.05
N ALA A 353 7.72 14.54 -6.25
CA ALA A 353 8.84 15.18 -6.94
C ALA A 353 9.41 16.34 -6.11
N LEU A 354 8.54 17.17 -5.53
CA LEU A 354 8.92 18.28 -4.65
C LEU A 354 9.61 17.79 -3.38
N GLY A 355 9.11 16.72 -2.75
CA GLY A 355 9.76 16.09 -1.59
C GLY A 355 11.15 15.55 -1.93
N TRP A 356 11.28 14.84 -3.06
CA TRP A 356 12.54 14.30 -3.55
C TRP A 356 13.57 15.40 -3.86
N TYR A 357 13.22 16.34 -4.74
CA TYR A 357 14.13 17.39 -5.17
C TYR A 357 14.39 18.42 -4.06
N GLY A 358 13.37 18.75 -3.26
CA GLY A 358 13.47 19.72 -2.18
C GLY A 358 14.46 19.29 -1.11
N VAL A 359 14.42 18.02 -0.67
CA VAL A 359 15.39 17.53 0.31
C VAL A 359 16.77 17.33 -0.34
N ARG A 360 16.86 16.74 -1.53
CA ARG A 360 18.14 16.42 -2.17
C ARG A 360 18.95 17.66 -2.56
N ARG A 361 18.29 18.74 -2.98
CA ARG A 361 18.95 20.01 -3.39
C ARG A 361 18.93 21.07 -2.30
N GLU A 362 18.42 20.75 -1.11
CA GLU A 362 18.26 21.69 0.00
C GLU A 362 17.51 22.98 -0.39
N GLN A 363 16.57 22.89 -1.33
CA GLN A 363 15.84 24.05 -1.86
C GLN A 363 14.66 24.41 -0.96
N LYS A 364 14.80 25.51 -0.21
CA LYS A 364 13.76 26.02 0.71
C LYS A 364 12.39 26.23 0.05
N GLY A 365 12.37 26.76 -1.18
CA GLY A 365 11.13 27.00 -1.92
C GLY A 365 10.36 25.70 -2.21
N LEU A 366 11.03 24.69 -2.77
CA LEU A 366 10.41 23.39 -3.05
C LEU A 366 9.92 22.70 -1.77
N MET A 367 10.66 22.85 -0.67
CA MET A 367 10.27 22.32 0.63
C MET A 367 9.00 22.98 1.19
N ILE A 368 8.85 24.30 1.04
CA ILE A 368 7.62 25.00 1.43
C ILE A 368 6.43 24.48 0.61
N SER A 369 6.59 24.33 -0.71
CA SER A 369 5.53 23.77 -1.56
C SER A 369 5.18 22.32 -1.19
N PHE A 370 6.18 21.49 -0.89
CA PHE A 370 6.00 20.13 -0.41
C PHE A 370 5.15 20.07 0.88
N LEU A 371 5.49 20.89 1.87
CA LEU A 371 4.75 20.95 3.14
C LEU A 371 3.34 21.52 2.96
N ALA A 372 3.16 22.52 2.08
CA ALA A 372 1.86 23.11 1.80
C ALA A 372 0.88 22.09 1.17
N ILE A 373 1.35 21.29 0.20
CA ILE A 373 0.53 20.24 -0.42
C ILE A 373 0.22 19.12 0.59
N ALA A 374 1.18 18.75 1.46
CA ALA A 374 0.94 17.77 2.52
C ALA A 374 -0.15 18.24 3.49
N PHE A 375 -0.14 19.53 3.87
CA PHE A 375 -1.19 20.13 4.70
C PHE A 375 -2.55 20.14 3.98
N PHE A 376 -2.56 20.41 2.68
CA PHE A 376 -3.77 20.32 1.86
C PHE A 376 -4.35 18.90 1.86
N PHE A 377 -3.54 17.85 1.76
CA PHE A 377 -4.03 16.47 1.87
C PHE A 377 -4.65 16.19 3.24
N ILE A 378 -3.98 16.55 4.34
CA ILE A 378 -4.54 16.36 5.69
C ILE A 378 -5.86 17.12 5.85
N ALA A 379 -5.91 18.38 5.43
CA ALA A 379 -7.12 19.20 5.56
C ALA A 379 -8.26 18.68 4.68
N GLY A 380 -7.98 18.38 3.41
CA GLY A 380 -8.97 17.90 2.44
C GLY A 380 -9.57 16.56 2.86
N TRP A 381 -8.74 15.57 3.16
CA TRP A 381 -9.21 14.28 3.66
C TRP A 381 -9.79 14.37 5.08
N GLY A 382 -9.33 15.32 5.90
CA GLY A 382 -9.91 15.58 7.22
C GLY A 382 -11.35 16.07 7.14
N ILE A 383 -11.65 16.95 6.17
CA ILE A 383 -13.00 17.46 5.91
C ILE A 383 -13.96 16.33 5.50
N MET A 384 -13.48 15.25 4.87
CA MET A 384 -14.32 14.09 4.52
C MET A 384 -15.03 13.47 5.72
N PHE A 385 -14.42 13.53 6.92
CA PHE A 385 -15.06 13.05 8.13
C PHE A 385 -16.26 13.90 8.59
N TYR A 386 -16.50 15.08 8.02
CA TYR A 386 -17.76 15.79 8.20
C TYR A 386 -18.94 15.02 7.59
N SER A 387 -18.69 14.28 6.51
CA SER A 387 -19.69 13.43 5.90
C SER A 387 -19.92 12.16 6.72
N ILE A 388 -21.07 12.10 7.39
CA ILE A 388 -22.13 11.18 6.97
C ILE A 388 -21.68 9.79 6.48
N VAL A 389 -21.81 9.66 5.16
CA VAL A 389 -21.46 8.49 4.35
C VAL A 389 -20.04 8.01 4.62
N TYR A 390 -19.04 8.89 4.46
CA TYR A 390 -17.63 8.56 4.67
C TYR A 390 -17.35 7.98 6.05
N ARG A 391 -17.89 8.59 7.12
CA ARG A 391 -17.75 8.08 8.49
C ARG A 391 -18.33 6.69 8.65
N TRP A 392 -19.50 6.45 8.07
CA TRP A 392 -20.14 5.15 8.12
C TRP A 392 -19.32 4.10 7.38
N SER A 393 -18.88 4.40 6.15
CA SER A 393 -18.00 3.50 5.38
C SER A 393 -16.67 3.23 6.09
N PHE A 394 -16.08 4.25 6.72
CA PHE A 394 -14.85 4.12 7.49
C PHE A 394 -14.99 3.14 8.67
N VAL A 395 -16.14 3.13 9.35
CA VAL A 395 -16.41 2.23 10.48
C VAL A 395 -16.81 0.83 9.99
N GLN A 396 -17.64 0.75 8.95
CA GLN A 396 -18.13 -0.52 8.43
C GLN A 396 -17.07 -1.32 7.69
N TRP A 397 -16.10 -0.66 7.06
CA TRP A 397 -15.04 -1.31 6.32
C TRP A 397 -13.66 -1.00 6.91
N PRO A 398 -13.20 -1.81 7.89
CA PRO A 398 -11.93 -1.59 8.57
C PRO A 398 -10.72 -1.46 7.64
N TYR A 399 -10.73 -2.12 6.47
CA TYR A 399 -9.64 -2.04 5.49
C TYR A 399 -9.46 -0.61 4.95
N LEU A 400 -10.55 0.02 4.47
CA LEU A 400 -10.56 1.42 4.05
C LEU A 400 -10.13 2.34 5.21
N GLY A 401 -10.63 2.07 6.42
CA GLY A 401 -10.26 2.81 7.61
C GLY A 401 -8.76 2.74 7.92
N CYS A 402 -8.17 1.54 7.86
CA CYS A 402 -6.74 1.33 8.08
C CYS A 402 -5.87 2.04 7.04
N PHE A 403 -6.20 1.96 5.75
CA PHE A 403 -5.47 2.69 4.71
C PHE A 403 -5.58 4.20 4.87
N THR A 404 -6.76 4.71 5.22
CA THR A 404 -6.97 6.13 5.52
C THR A 404 -6.09 6.56 6.70
N VAL A 405 -6.13 5.85 7.84
CA VAL A 405 -5.34 6.18 9.03
C VAL A 405 -3.85 6.07 8.75
N ALA A 406 -3.41 5.02 8.06
CA ALA A 406 -2.01 4.84 7.69
C ALA A 406 -1.52 6.01 6.82
N SER A 407 -2.33 6.48 5.87
CA SER A 407 -2.00 7.66 5.06
C SER A 407 -1.85 8.91 5.93
N PHE A 408 -2.80 9.20 6.84
CA PHE A 408 -2.66 10.34 7.75
C PHE A 408 -1.37 10.27 8.59
N VAL A 409 -1.06 9.09 9.16
CA VAL A 409 0.16 8.90 9.96
C VAL A 409 1.42 9.17 9.13
N LEU A 410 1.47 8.67 7.89
CA LEU A 410 2.62 8.82 7.01
C LEU A 410 2.77 10.23 6.46
N ILE A 411 1.68 10.95 6.15
CA ILE A 411 1.75 12.38 5.79
C ILE A 411 2.27 13.18 6.97
N ILE A 412 1.75 12.96 8.19
CA ILE A 412 2.20 13.66 9.40
C ILE A 412 3.69 13.37 9.66
N ALA A 413 4.11 12.11 9.56
CA ALA A 413 5.52 11.72 9.66
C ALA A 413 6.38 12.42 8.60
N SER A 414 5.90 12.50 7.36
CA SER A 414 6.58 13.18 6.26
C SER A 414 6.71 14.69 6.49
N ILE A 415 5.69 15.34 7.06
CA ILE A 415 5.74 16.76 7.45
C ILE A 415 6.78 16.98 8.56
N ILE A 416 6.78 16.15 9.60
CA ILE A 416 7.72 16.27 10.73
C ILE A 416 9.15 16.05 10.23
N LEU A 417 9.42 14.94 9.54
CA LEU A 417 10.74 14.62 9.02
C LEU A 417 11.20 15.64 7.97
N GLY A 418 10.32 16.08 7.07
CA GLY A 418 10.60 17.14 6.10
C GLY A 418 10.97 18.46 6.77
N THR A 419 10.27 18.84 7.85
CA THR A 419 10.59 20.03 8.65
C THR A 419 11.94 19.89 9.35
N ILE A 420 12.27 18.71 9.87
CA ILE A 420 13.59 18.43 10.45
C ILE A 420 14.69 18.57 9.39
N CYS A 421 14.50 17.99 8.20
CA CYS A 421 15.42 18.16 7.07
C CYS A 421 15.58 19.64 6.71
N TRP A 422 14.47 20.38 6.59
CA TRP A 422 14.47 21.81 6.26
C TRP A 422 15.32 22.65 7.22
N ARG A 423 15.18 22.41 8.53
CA ARG A 423 15.97 23.10 9.58
C ARG A 423 17.46 22.75 9.53
N ASN A 424 17.84 21.68 8.85
CA ASN A 424 19.22 21.23 8.71
C ASN A 424 19.84 21.54 7.34
N PHE A 425 19.15 22.29 6.48
CA PHE A 425 19.71 22.75 5.21
C PHE A 425 20.94 23.66 5.43
N GLY A 426 21.93 23.55 4.54
CA GLY A 426 23.21 24.24 4.58
C GLY A 426 24.30 23.56 5.42
N LYS A 427 24.05 22.34 5.92
CA LYS A 427 24.99 21.59 6.77
C LYS A 427 25.82 20.54 6.04
N GLY A 428 25.94 20.62 4.71
CA GLY A 428 26.82 19.73 3.94
C GLY A 428 26.14 18.48 3.36
N LEU A 429 24.82 18.31 3.50
CA LEU A 429 24.13 17.10 2.98
C LEU A 429 24.09 17.13 1.44
N ALA A 430 23.78 18.28 0.84
CA ALA A 430 23.81 18.45 -0.60
C ALA A 430 25.20 18.14 -1.20
N GLU A 431 26.27 18.65 -0.59
CA GLU A 431 27.64 18.38 -1.02
C GLU A 431 27.99 16.90 -0.91
N TYR A 432 27.60 16.24 0.20
CA TYR A 432 27.82 14.81 0.38
C TYR A 432 27.10 13.97 -0.69
N LEU A 433 25.81 14.24 -0.94
CA LEU A 433 25.03 13.54 -1.96
C LEU A 433 25.56 13.78 -3.38
N ASN A 434 26.12 14.96 -3.64
CA ASN A 434 26.74 15.27 -4.92
C ASN A 434 28.08 14.54 -5.09
N ALA A 435 28.89 14.46 -4.03
CA ALA A 435 30.12 13.68 -4.02
C ALA A 435 29.83 12.17 -4.21
N GLU A 436 28.81 11.65 -3.55
CA GLU A 436 28.36 10.25 -3.72
C GLU A 436 27.90 9.98 -5.15
N ALA A 437 27.11 10.89 -5.74
CA ALA A 437 26.68 10.78 -7.14
C ALA A 437 27.87 10.83 -8.13
N ALA A 438 28.84 11.72 -7.90
CA ALA A 438 30.03 11.84 -8.73
C ALA A 438 30.93 10.59 -8.65
N LEU A 439 31.07 10.01 -7.45
CA LEU A 439 31.80 8.76 -7.23
C LEU A 439 31.11 7.58 -7.92
N ALA A 440 29.78 7.48 -7.80
CA ALA A 440 28.98 6.46 -8.48
C ALA A 440 29.12 6.55 -10.01
N ASP A 441 29.08 7.77 -10.59
CA ASP A 441 29.26 7.99 -12.02
C ASP A 441 30.67 7.57 -12.51
N SER A 442 31.68 7.64 -11.63
CA SER A 442 33.05 7.23 -11.93
C SER A 442 33.32 5.72 -11.79
N ASN A 443 32.31 4.90 -11.49
CA ASN A 443 32.44 3.47 -11.14
C ASN A 443 33.41 3.19 -9.98
N PHE A 444 33.62 4.16 -9.08
CA PHE A 444 34.31 3.91 -7.82
C PHE A 444 33.35 3.11 -6.93
N ALA A 445 33.46 1.77 -6.99
CA ALA A 445 32.80 0.93 -6.01
C ALA A 445 33.43 1.24 -4.65
N PRO A 446 32.65 1.65 -3.62
CA PRO A 446 33.19 1.79 -2.29
C PRO A 446 33.74 0.44 -1.87
N GLU A 447 35.06 0.29 -1.84
CA GLU A 447 35.66 -0.94 -1.34
C GLU A 447 35.16 -1.11 0.10
N ILE A 448 34.61 -2.30 0.39
CA ILE A 448 34.33 -2.70 1.76
C ILE A 448 35.70 -2.81 2.41
N PHE A 449 36.18 -1.72 2.99
CA PHE A 449 37.34 -1.76 3.85
C PHE A 449 36.95 -2.72 4.98
N LYS A 450 37.45 -3.95 4.90
CA LYS A 450 37.45 -4.83 6.05
C LYS A 450 38.26 -4.06 7.07
N HIS A 451 37.58 -3.46 8.05
CA HIS A 451 38.17 -3.18 9.35
C HIS A 451 38.53 -4.54 9.97
N SER A 452 39.50 -5.23 9.36
CA SER A 452 40.40 -6.03 10.16
C SER A 452 41.05 -5.01 11.07
N ASP A 453 40.77 -5.12 12.35
CA ASP A 453 41.30 -4.35 13.48
C ASP A 453 42.84 -4.42 13.60
N ILE A 454 43.57 -4.30 12.49
CA ILE A 454 45.03 -4.32 12.43
C ILE A 454 45.57 -3.16 13.28
N GLU A 455 44.86 -2.03 13.33
CA GLU A 455 45.21 -0.88 14.17
C GLU A 455 44.96 -1.11 15.67
N LYS A 456 44.04 -2.02 16.04
CA LYS A 456 43.80 -2.39 17.45
C LYS A 456 44.74 -3.49 17.95
N SER A 457 45.34 -4.26 17.04
CA SER A 457 46.41 -5.23 17.36
C SER A 457 47.83 -4.64 17.29
N ALA A 458 48.01 -3.41 16.80
CA ALA A 458 49.33 -2.76 16.73
C ALA A 458 49.78 -2.07 18.04
N ALA A 459 49.06 -2.26 19.14
CA ALA A 459 49.48 -1.81 20.47
C ALA A 459 50.56 -2.72 21.13
N PHE A 460 51.14 -3.68 20.41
CA PHE A 460 52.25 -4.49 20.93
C PHE A 460 53.28 -4.88 19.87
N TYR A 461 53.68 -3.92 19.01
CA TYR A 461 55.02 -3.94 18.43
C TYR A 461 55.65 -2.58 18.68
N THR A 462 56.37 -2.46 19.79
CA THR A 462 57.46 -1.50 19.92
C THR A 462 58.45 -1.79 18.80
N TYR A 463 58.30 -1.12 17.67
CA TYR A 463 59.41 -0.94 16.74
C TYR A 463 60.38 0.02 17.42
N ASP A 464 61.45 -0.53 18.01
CA ASP A 464 62.71 0.20 18.13
C ASP A 464 63.15 0.50 16.70
N GLU A 465 62.88 1.73 16.26
CA GLU A 465 63.30 2.24 14.97
C GLU A 465 64.75 2.72 15.12
N PRO A 466 65.76 2.03 14.55
CA PRO A 466 67.12 2.56 14.53
C PRO A 466 67.15 3.75 13.56
N ASP A 467 67.64 4.90 14.07
CA ASP A 467 67.90 6.15 13.35
C ASP A 467 68.42 5.88 11.92
N ARG A 468 67.51 5.92 10.94
CA ARG A 468 67.88 6.02 9.53
C ARG A 468 67.50 7.40 9.03
N PRO A 469 68.44 8.14 8.41
CA PRO A 469 68.17 9.47 7.90
C PRO A 469 67.07 9.40 6.83
N MET A 470 66.06 10.26 6.98
CA MET A 470 64.96 10.40 6.02
C MET A 470 65.51 10.61 4.60
N PRO A 471 65.02 9.84 3.60
CA PRO A 471 65.38 10.09 2.22
C PRO A 471 64.83 11.46 1.80
N THR A 472 65.74 12.38 1.54
CA THR A 472 65.42 13.69 0.98
C THR A 472 64.93 13.45 -0.45
N PHE A 473 63.62 13.57 -0.67
CA PHE A 473 63.07 13.59 -2.03
C PHE A 473 63.60 14.84 -2.74
N GLN A 474 64.58 14.64 -3.63
CA GLN A 474 65.00 15.67 -4.57
C GLN A 474 63.83 15.94 -5.53
N ALA A 475 63.32 17.17 -5.49
CA ALA A 475 62.38 17.67 -6.49
C ALA A 475 63.05 17.62 -7.87
N PRO A 476 62.40 17.05 -8.90
CA PRO A 476 62.94 17.05 -10.25
C PRO A 476 63.04 18.50 -10.78
N PRO A 477 64.11 18.85 -11.50
CA PRO A 477 64.32 20.20 -12.01
C PRO A 477 63.24 20.56 -13.05
N SER A 478 62.72 21.78 -12.92
CA SER A 478 61.81 22.41 -13.86
C SER A 478 62.43 22.49 -15.25
N GLN A 479 61.96 21.66 -16.18
CA GLN A 479 62.23 21.84 -17.61
C GLN A 479 61.47 23.08 -18.11
N GLN A 480 62.19 24.20 -18.25
CA GLN A 480 61.77 25.34 -19.06
C GLN A 480 61.78 24.93 -20.53
N HIS A 481 60.60 24.59 -21.07
CA HIS A 481 60.40 24.51 -22.50
C HIS A 481 60.22 25.93 -23.07
N SER A 482 61.30 26.46 -23.65
CA SER A 482 61.24 27.58 -24.59
C SER A 482 60.46 27.15 -25.84
N ARG A 483 59.27 27.71 -26.04
CA ARG A 483 58.57 27.65 -27.33
C ARG A 483 58.97 28.85 -28.17
N ASN A 484 59.72 28.56 -29.22
CA ASN A 484 59.94 29.47 -30.34
C ASN A 484 58.62 29.73 -31.07
N ALA A 485 58.44 30.98 -31.47
CA ALA A 485 57.37 31.46 -32.31
C ALA A 485 57.56 30.97 -33.76
N SER A 486 56.47 30.50 -34.38
CA SER A 486 56.32 30.53 -35.83
C SER A 486 54.90 30.97 -36.17
N MET A 487 54.83 32.09 -36.88
CA MET A 487 53.66 32.68 -37.51
C MET A 487 52.91 31.70 -38.41
N ALA A 488 51.57 31.71 -38.33
CA ALA A 488 50.69 31.58 -39.51
C ALA A 488 49.24 31.95 -39.13
N ASN A 489 48.87 33.15 -39.56
CA ASN A 489 47.59 33.61 -40.11
C ASN A 489 46.25 32.90 -39.81
N ASP A 490 45.28 33.79 -39.56
CA ASP A 490 43.89 33.81 -40.06
C ASP A 490 42.75 33.36 -39.13
N GLY A 491 41.69 34.17 -39.09
CA GLY A 491 40.42 33.88 -38.42
C GLY A 491 40.02 34.86 -37.30
N THR A 492 39.64 36.08 -37.69
CA THR A 492 38.94 37.07 -36.87
C THR A 492 37.71 36.49 -36.16
N ARG A 493 37.75 36.36 -34.83
CA ARG A 493 36.56 36.20 -33.98
C ARG A 493 36.62 37.20 -32.83
N VAL A 494 35.72 38.18 -32.88
CA VAL A 494 35.51 39.21 -31.87
C VAL A 494 35.05 38.54 -30.57
N VAL A 495 35.90 38.56 -29.55
CA VAL A 495 35.57 38.18 -28.17
C VAL A 495 35.45 39.47 -27.35
N GLY A 496 34.27 39.68 -26.76
CA GLY A 496 33.97 40.83 -25.91
C GLY A 496 34.73 40.82 -24.57
N PRO A 497 34.70 41.95 -23.84
CA PRO A 497 35.57 42.19 -22.70
C PRO A 497 35.28 41.27 -21.51
N LEU A 498 36.34 40.68 -20.99
CA LEU A 498 36.38 39.93 -19.73
C LEU A 498 35.90 40.83 -18.57
N ARG A 499 34.81 40.41 -17.92
CA ARG A 499 34.38 40.97 -16.63
C ARG A 499 35.43 40.66 -15.57
N GLY A 500 35.89 41.71 -14.89
CA GLY A 500 36.78 41.63 -13.74
C GLY A 500 36.14 40.89 -12.54
N PRO A 501 36.96 40.58 -11.52
CA PRO A 501 36.51 39.88 -10.34
C PRO A 501 35.45 40.69 -9.56
N PRO A 502 34.47 40.02 -8.92
CA PRO A 502 33.46 40.70 -8.12
C PRO A 502 34.07 41.39 -6.90
N PRO A 503 33.53 42.55 -6.48
CA PRO A 503 34.00 43.23 -5.28
C PRO A 503 33.70 42.40 -4.03
N ALA A 504 34.60 42.50 -3.05
CA ALA A 504 34.47 41.92 -1.73
C ALA A 504 33.18 42.41 -1.04
N TYR A 505 32.44 41.48 -0.46
CA TYR A 505 31.19 41.74 0.26
C TYR A 505 31.52 42.42 1.60
N ASP A 506 31.11 43.68 1.74
CA ASP A 506 31.20 44.43 3.00
C ASP A 506 30.12 43.95 3.98
N ARG A 507 30.52 43.64 5.21
CA ARG A 507 29.69 42.95 6.22
C ARG A 507 29.00 43.92 7.19
N ALA A 508 28.77 45.16 6.77
CA ALA A 508 28.19 46.22 7.60
C ALA A 508 26.87 46.76 7.02
N THR A 509 25.84 45.91 6.91
CA THR A 509 24.45 46.38 6.79
C THR A 509 23.48 45.25 7.08
N ILE A 510 23.14 45.07 8.36
CA ILE A 510 21.95 44.32 8.79
C ILE A 510 21.19 45.25 9.73
N VAL A 511 20.01 45.69 9.29
CA VAL A 511 19.00 46.40 10.09
C VAL A 511 17.92 45.37 10.44
N PRO A 512 17.40 45.35 11.68
CA PRO A 512 16.49 44.29 12.12
C PRO A 512 15.08 44.48 11.58
N PHE A 513 14.46 43.37 11.18
CA PHE A 513 13.02 43.14 11.19
C PHE A 513 12.74 41.81 11.85
#